data_AF-A0A349QWG6-F1
#
_entry.id   AF-A0A349QWG6-F1
#
_cell.length_a   1.000
_cell.length_b   1.000
_cell.length_c   1.000
_cell.angle_alpha   90.00
_cell.angle_beta   90.00
_cell.angle_gamma   90.00
#
_symmetry.space_group_name_H-M   'P 1'
#
loop_
_entity.id
_entity.type
_entity.pdbx_description
1 polymer ?
#
loop_
_entity_poly.entity_id
_entity_poly.type
_entity_poly.pdbx_seq_one_letter_code
_entity_poly.pdbx_strand_id
1 'polypeptide(L)'
;MRNLKRRFFKKIDQINQWRMKKVSNRNFIIILAFLVGIVGGIMASVLKRLTHFIATTIQDDIDWKVKYSVYLIFPLIGILLSVFFVRKFLKGKKMEHGITPIIYAISRKGSRLDPSNIYSQVVTSAITVGFGGSCGLEAPVALGGSSIGSNIARFFGLQYKEVTMLLACGAAAGISGAFNSPLAGMIFAIEILLPEFSIPVFIPLLISSALASVVSRVLYNEPLFSTFNSDWQVSALLFYLLLAVLIGLYTIYFARVSRSVGKWFSKIKNPYNKVWVSGIVLGLMIFVFPALYGEGYITIQQILNGQFNSIVKNSLFSDYKDMGLVVLGYTILTLFGKSLAALFTLNGGGNGGVFGPSLVMGGLLGFAFSY
;
A
#
# COMPACT_ATOMS: atom_id res chain seq x y z
N MET A 1 -12.57 -5.21 37.46
CA MET A 1 -12.53 -5.41 35.98
C MET A 1 -13.33 -6.61 35.45
N ARG A 2 -13.41 -7.76 36.14
CA ARG A 2 -14.07 -9.00 35.63
C ARG A 2 -15.60 -8.88 35.44
N ASN A 3 -16.28 -8.13 36.33
CA ASN A 3 -17.74 -7.89 36.24
C ASN A 3 -18.16 -6.92 35.13
N LEU A 4 -17.33 -5.93 34.78
CA LEU A 4 -17.61 -5.01 33.66
C LEU A 4 -17.53 -5.74 32.32
N LYS A 5 -16.49 -6.56 32.10
CA LYS A 5 -16.40 -7.42 30.91
C LYS A 5 -17.62 -8.33 30.76
N ARG A 6 -18.05 -8.96 31.86
CA ARG A 6 -19.21 -9.89 31.83
C ARG A 6 -20.52 -9.17 31.53
N ARG A 7 -20.74 -7.96 32.06
CA ARG A 7 -21.91 -7.12 31.73
C ARG A 7 -21.87 -6.63 30.27
N PHE A 8 -20.70 -6.30 29.75
CA PHE A 8 -20.52 -5.88 28.36
C PHE A 8 -20.84 -7.03 27.38
N PHE A 9 -20.31 -8.23 27.60
CA PHE A 9 -20.64 -9.40 26.78
C PHE A 9 -22.11 -9.78 26.85
N LYS A 10 -22.75 -9.71 28.03
CA LYS A 10 -24.20 -9.91 28.15
C LYS A 10 -25.03 -8.91 27.33
N LYS A 11 -24.64 -7.63 27.30
CA LYS A 11 -25.31 -6.62 26.47
C LYS A 11 -25.13 -6.91 24.98
N ILE A 12 -23.95 -7.36 24.56
CA ILE A 12 -23.70 -7.76 23.16
C ILE A 12 -24.57 -8.95 22.76
N ASP A 13 -24.64 -9.98 23.61
CA ASP A 13 -25.51 -11.13 23.34
C ASP A 13 -26.98 -10.72 23.26
N GLN A 14 -27.45 -9.84 24.15
CA GLN A 14 -28.81 -9.32 24.09
C GLN A 14 -29.08 -8.55 22.79
N ILE A 15 -28.14 -7.70 22.34
CA ILE A 15 -28.24 -7.00 21.06
C ILE A 15 -28.26 -7.99 19.89
N ASN A 16 -27.41 -9.02 19.93
CA ASN A 16 -27.32 -10.01 18.85
C ASN A 16 -28.59 -10.86 18.77
N GLN A 17 -29.14 -11.28 19.92
CA GLN A 17 -30.40 -12.01 19.98
C GLN A 17 -31.59 -11.15 19.53
N TRP A 18 -31.62 -9.87 19.92
CA TRP A 18 -32.64 -8.93 19.43
C TRP A 18 -32.53 -8.74 17.91
N ARG A 19 -31.32 -8.55 17.39
CA ARG A 19 -31.03 -8.42 15.95
C ARG A 19 -31.50 -9.65 15.18
N MET A 20 -31.17 -10.85 15.64
CA MET A 20 -31.58 -12.11 14.99
C MET A 20 -33.10 -12.23 14.82
N LYS A 21 -33.89 -11.56 15.67
CA LYS A 21 -35.36 -11.54 15.57
C LYS A 21 -35.90 -10.48 14.60
N LYS A 22 -35.11 -9.44 14.28
CA LYS A 22 -35.60 -8.23 13.56
C LYS A 22 -34.96 -8.02 12.18
N VAL A 23 -33.76 -8.54 11.94
CA VAL A 23 -32.99 -8.28 10.72
C VAL A 23 -32.51 -9.59 10.11
N SER A 24 -32.76 -9.77 8.81
CA SER A 24 -32.23 -10.92 8.08
C SER A 24 -30.71 -10.88 8.04
N ASN A 25 -30.08 -12.05 8.03
CA ASN A 25 -28.63 -12.13 8.05
C ASN A 25 -27.97 -11.42 6.86
N ARG A 26 -28.61 -11.51 5.68
CA ARG A 26 -28.19 -10.81 4.46
C ARG A 26 -28.19 -9.29 4.62
N ASN A 27 -29.26 -8.72 5.18
CA ASN A 27 -29.36 -7.27 5.39
C ASN A 27 -28.36 -6.80 6.45
N PHE A 28 -28.11 -7.63 7.48
CA PHE A 28 -27.14 -7.30 8.50
C PHE A 28 -25.70 -7.24 7.96
N ILE A 29 -25.33 -8.17 7.07
CA ILE A 29 -24.02 -8.14 6.39
C ILE A 29 -23.85 -6.84 5.60
N ILE A 30 -24.90 -6.36 4.92
CA ILE A 30 -24.86 -5.09 4.17
C ILE A 30 -24.62 -3.91 5.11
N ILE A 31 -25.31 -3.87 6.26
CA ILE A 31 -25.11 -2.83 7.28
C ILE A 31 -23.67 -2.86 7.82
N LEU A 32 -23.11 -4.06 8.05
CA LEU A 32 -21.73 -4.18 8.49
C LEU A 32 -20.73 -3.79 7.41
N ALA A 33 -20.99 -4.12 6.14
CA ALA A 33 -20.14 -3.71 5.03
C ALA A 33 -20.14 -2.18 4.86
N PHE A 34 -21.27 -1.53 5.09
CA PHE A 34 -21.39 -0.07 5.17
C PHE A 34 -20.48 0.50 6.27
N LEU A 35 -20.59 -0.04 7.49
CA LEU A 35 -19.74 0.36 8.63
C LEU A 35 -18.25 0.15 8.33
N VAL A 36 -17.90 -1.02 7.79
CA VAL A 36 -16.52 -1.38 7.40
C VAL A 36 -16.00 -0.42 6.34
N GLY A 37 -16.84 0.01 5.39
CA GLY A 37 -16.50 0.97 4.35
C GLY A 37 -16.12 2.32 4.93
N ILE A 38 -16.92 2.84 5.86
CA ILE A 38 -16.64 4.11 6.55
C ILE A 38 -15.34 4.03 7.35
N VAL A 39 -15.22 3.02 8.22
CA VAL A 39 -14.04 2.89 9.11
C VAL A 39 -12.77 2.61 8.29
N GLY A 40 -12.86 1.80 7.24
CA GLY A 40 -11.77 1.53 6.31
C GLY A 40 -11.34 2.77 5.53
N GLY A 41 -12.30 3.57 5.04
CA GLY A 41 -12.04 4.84 4.36
C GLY A 41 -11.36 5.87 5.27
N ILE A 42 -11.83 6.01 6.52
CA ILE A 42 -11.19 6.88 7.53
C ILE A 42 -9.75 6.41 7.76
N MET A 43 -9.54 5.11 7.98
CA MET A 43 -8.21 4.56 8.23
C MET A 43 -7.24 4.83 7.07
N ALA A 44 -7.67 4.57 5.83
CA ALA A 44 -6.86 4.83 4.65
C ALA A 44 -6.51 6.33 4.49
N SER A 45 -7.50 7.20 4.75
CA SER A 45 -7.32 8.66 4.70
C SER A 45 -6.33 9.15 5.76
N VAL A 46 -6.42 8.62 6.98
CA VAL A 46 -5.50 8.93 8.07
C VAL A 46 -4.08 8.48 7.71
N LEU A 47 -3.91 7.26 7.20
CA LEU A 47 -2.59 6.78 6.77
C LEU A 47 -1.97 7.69 5.69
N LYS A 48 -2.74 8.05 4.65
CA LYS A 48 -2.26 8.95 3.61
C LYS A 48 -1.89 10.31 4.15
N ARG A 49 -2.77 10.93 4.94
CA ARG A 49 -2.54 12.25 5.54
C ARG A 49 -1.30 12.25 6.42
N LEU A 50 -1.10 11.23 7.25
CA LEU A 50 0.10 11.10 8.09
C LEU A 50 1.37 10.92 7.26
N THR A 51 1.32 10.07 6.24
CA THR A 51 2.46 9.83 5.34
C THR A 51 2.87 11.12 4.64
N HIS A 52 1.89 11.82 4.05
CA HIS A 52 2.11 13.08 3.36
C HIS A 52 2.61 14.16 4.31
N PHE A 53 2.00 14.30 5.51
CA PHE A 53 2.44 15.25 6.52
C PHE A 53 3.91 15.04 6.91
N ILE A 54 4.31 13.79 7.20
CA ILE A 54 5.71 13.47 7.51
C ILE A 54 6.61 13.83 6.32
N ALA A 55 6.22 13.44 5.10
CA ALA A 55 7.01 13.70 3.91
C ALA A 55 7.18 15.20 3.64
N THR A 56 6.12 16.00 3.71
CA THR A 56 6.19 17.46 3.47
C THR A 56 6.96 18.19 4.55
N THR A 57 6.73 17.88 5.83
CA THR A 57 7.51 18.50 6.92
C THR A 57 9.00 18.21 6.80
N ILE A 58 9.35 17.03 6.31
CA ILE A 58 10.75 16.67 6.06
C ILE A 58 11.33 17.40 4.83
N GLN A 59 10.50 17.67 3.82
CA GLN A 59 10.95 18.19 2.52
C GLN A 59 10.90 19.71 2.40
N ASP A 60 9.97 20.39 3.05
CA ASP A 60 9.70 21.82 2.82
C ASP A 60 10.55 22.75 3.70
N ASP A 61 10.98 22.29 4.89
CA ASP A 61 11.70 23.12 5.87
C ASP A 61 13.24 23.13 5.69
N ILE A 62 13.78 22.50 4.64
CA ILE A 62 15.24 22.33 4.44
C ILE A 62 15.70 22.98 3.12
N ASP A 63 16.70 23.86 3.23
CA ASP A 63 17.38 24.50 2.11
C ASP A 63 17.92 23.46 1.09
N TRP A 64 17.74 23.72 -0.21
CA TRP A 64 17.85 22.71 -1.27
C TRP A 64 19.23 22.05 -1.35
N LYS A 65 20.29 22.78 -1.02
CA LYS A 65 21.67 22.25 -0.98
C LYS A 65 21.91 21.27 0.18
N VAL A 66 21.22 21.47 1.30
CA VAL A 66 21.29 20.57 2.47
C VAL A 66 20.39 19.35 2.23
N LYS A 67 19.27 19.53 1.51
CA LYS A 67 18.26 18.51 1.19
C LYS A 67 18.87 17.20 0.64
N TYR A 68 19.87 17.28 -0.24
CA TYR A 68 20.59 16.10 -0.78
C TYR A 68 21.24 15.24 0.31
N SER A 69 21.94 15.85 1.25
CA SER A 69 22.64 15.12 2.33
C SER A 69 21.69 14.55 3.36
N VAL A 70 20.53 15.20 3.60
CA VAL A 70 19.57 14.74 4.60
C VAL A 70 18.71 13.56 4.08
N TYR A 71 18.47 13.48 2.77
CA TYR A 71 17.80 12.31 2.15
C TYR A 71 18.54 10.98 2.35
N LEU A 72 19.85 11.02 2.61
CA LEU A 72 20.66 9.83 2.86
C LEU A 72 20.28 9.14 4.19
N ILE A 73 19.81 9.91 5.17
CA ILE A 73 19.58 9.43 6.54
C ILE A 73 18.10 9.13 6.81
N PHE A 74 17.16 9.84 6.17
CA PHE A 74 15.74 9.68 6.48
C PHE A 74 15.20 8.25 6.30
N PRO A 75 15.47 7.52 5.20
CA PRO A 75 14.98 6.15 5.05
C PRO A 75 15.48 5.22 6.17
N LEU A 76 16.72 5.43 6.65
CA LEU A 76 17.27 4.70 7.79
C LEU A 76 16.48 5.00 9.07
N ILE A 77 16.19 6.27 9.35
CA ILE A 77 15.38 6.69 10.51
C ILE A 77 13.97 6.08 10.43
N GLY A 78 13.31 6.18 9.28
CA GLY A 78 11.96 5.63 9.07
C GLY A 78 11.88 4.13 9.34
N ILE A 79 12.79 3.35 8.75
CA ILE A 79 12.84 1.90 8.94
C ILE A 79 13.20 1.56 10.41
N LEU A 80 14.14 2.28 11.01
CA LEU A 80 14.52 2.09 12.42
C LEU A 80 13.34 2.33 13.37
N LEU A 81 12.63 3.45 13.19
CA LEU A 81 11.46 3.80 14.00
C LEU A 81 10.32 2.80 13.81
N SER A 82 10.08 2.32 12.57
CA SER A 82 9.12 1.26 12.30
C SER A 82 9.48 -0.03 13.07
N VAL A 83 10.73 -0.50 12.97
CA VAL A 83 11.20 -1.70 13.67
C VAL A 83 11.15 -1.52 15.19
N PHE A 84 11.50 -0.34 15.70
CA PHE A 84 11.42 -0.01 17.12
C PHE A 84 9.97 -0.06 17.62
N PHE A 85 9.04 0.56 16.89
CA PHE A 85 7.61 0.58 17.24
C PHE A 85 7.06 -0.85 17.37
N VAL A 86 7.35 -1.71 16.40
CA VAL A 86 6.91 -3.11 16.40
C VAL A 86 7.48 -3.87 17.59
N ARG A 87 8.78 -3.74 17.83
CA ARG A 87 9.44 -4.47 18.93
C ARG A 87 8.91 -4.04 20.29
N LYS A 88 8.72 -2.74 20.50
CA LYS A 88 8.31 -2.18 21.78
C LYS A 88 6.81 -2.33 22.03
N PHE A 89 5.97 -1.96 21.06
CA PHE A 89 4.51 -1.89 21.25
C PHE A 89 3.78 -3.16 20.82
N LEU A 90 4.32 -3.93 19.85
CA LEU A 90 3.73 -5.19 19.41
C LEU A 90 4.44 -6.43 20.01
N LYS A 91 5.27 -6.23 21.04
CA LYS A 91 6.01 -7.29 21.76
C LYS A 91 6.83 -8.18 20.81
N GLY A 92 7.38 -7.62 19.75
CA GLY A 92 8.22 -8.35 18.79
C GLY A 92 7.48 -9.38 17.95
N LYS A 93 6.16 -9.24 17.77
CA LYS A 93 5.43 -10.02 16.74
C LYS A 93 6.14 -9.88 15.40
N LYS A 94 6.23 -10.98 14.65
CA LYS A 94 6.79 -10.96 13.29
C LYS A 94 5.95 -10.00 12.45
N MET A 95 6.60 -8.97 11.92
CA MET A 95 6.01 -8.14 10.87
C MET A 95 5.97 -8.99 9.61
N GLU A 96 4.78 -9.40 9.25
CA GLU A 96 4.53 -9.97 7.94
C GLU A 96 4.10 -8.80 7.04
N HIS A 97 4.74 -8.69 5.89
CA HIS A 97 4.61 -7.57 4.98
C HIS A 97 3.77 -8.01 3.77
N GLY A 98 3.19 -7.05 3.05
CA GLY A 98 2.37 -7.38 1.89
C GLY A 98 0.99 -7.97 2.25
N ILE A 99 0.40 -8.65 1.28
CA ILE A 99 -0.94 -9.26 1.35
C ILE A 99 -0.95 -10.70 1.85
N THR A 100 0.21 -11.36 1.90
CA THR A 100 0.41 -12.73 2.39
C THR A 100 -0.26 -13.01 3.75
N PRO A 101 -0.24 -12.10 4.74
CA PRO A 101 -0.88 -12.34 6.05
C PRO A 101 -2.39 -12.52 5.93
N ILE A 102 -3.01 -11.81 4.98
CA ILE A 102 -4.43 -11.86 4.71
C ILE A 102 -4.77 -13.23 4.12
N ILE A 103 -4.06 -13.63 3.06
CA ILE A 103 -4.25 -14.93 2.38
C ILE A 103 -4.01 -16.10 3.36
N TYR A 104 -2.96 -15.99 4.19
CA TYR A 104 -2.69 -16.97 5.24
C TYR A 104 -3.80 -17.02 6.29
N ALA A 105 -4.36 -15.89 6.68
CA ALA A 105 -5.46 -15.85 7.63
C ALA A 105 -6.74 -16.50 7.07
N ILE A 106 -7.06 -16.25 5.80
CA ILE A 106 -8.21 -16.83 5.11
C ILE A 106 -8.07 -18.37 5.05
N SER A 107 -6.88 -18.86 4.68
CA SER A 107 -6.62 -20.29 4.49
C SER A 107 -6.39 -21.08 5.78
N ARG A 108 -5.78 -20.48 6.81
CA ARG A 108 -5.30 -21.22 8.01
C ARG A 108 -5.82 -20.71 9.34
N LYS A 109 -6.39 -19.51 9.42
CA LYS A 109 -6.85 -18.92 10.69
C LYS A 109 -8.35 -18.65 10.71
N GLY A 110 -9.12 -19.16 9.76
CA GLY A 110 -10.56 -18.89 9.70
C GLY A 110 -10.87 -17.40 9.49
N SER A 111 -10.06 -16.71 8.69
CA SER A 111 -10.17 -15.28 8.41
C SER A 111 -10.03 -14.40 9.65
N ARG A 112 -9.35 -14.88 10.68
CA ARG A 112 -9.10 -14.18 11.94
C ARG A 112 -7.79 -13.40 11.86
N LEU A 113 -7.89 -12.08 11.76
CA LEU A 113 -6.74 -11.18 11.80
C LEU A 113 -6.56 -10.54 13.17
N ASP A 114 -5.35 -10.11 13.50
CA ASP A 114 -5.08 -9.46 14.78
C ASP A 114 -5.63 -8.02 14.76
N PRO A 115 -6.41 -7.59 15.78
CA PRO A 115 -6.88 -6.20 15.87
C PRO A 115 -5.74 -5.18 15.98
N SER A 116 -4.56 -5.57 16.46
CA SER A 116 -3.40 -4.66 16.50
C SER A 116 -2.95 -4.18 15.13
N ASN A 117 -3.23 -4.94 14.07
CA ASN A 117 -2.93 -4.53 12.69
C ASN A 117 -3.70 -3.28 12.26
N ILE A 118 -4.82 -2.94 12.89
CA ILE A 118 -5.60 -1.75 12.50
C ILE A 118 -4.78 -0.48 12.69
N TYR A 119 -4.17 -0.31 13.86
CA TYR A 119 -3.36 0.88 14.16
C TYR A 119 -1.88 0.69 13.78
N SER A 120 -1.34 -0.52 13.89
CA SER A 120 0.08 -0.73 13.62
C SER A 120 0.43 -0.52 12.16
N GLN A 121 -0.45 -0.93 11.24
CA GLN A 121 -0.25 -0.73 9.81
C GLN A 121 -0.23 0.76 9.45
N VAL A 122 -1.14 1.56 10.05
CA VAL A 122 -1.16 3.02 9.88
C VAL A 122 0.14 3.65 10.36
N VAL A 123 0.54 3.40 11.60
CA VAL A 123 1.70 4.07 12.20
C VAL A 123 3.01 3.66 11.52
N THR A 124 3.25 2.36 11.38
CA THR A 124 4.53 1.87 10.85
C THR A 124 4.68 2.17 9.36
N SER A 125 3.60 2.14 8.58
CA SER A 125 3.65 2.50 7.16
C SER A 125 3.82 4.00 6.96
N ALA A 126 3.13 4.84 7.75
CA ALA A 126 3.31 6.29 7.69
C ALA A 126 4.75 6.70 7.98
N ILE A 127 5.36 6.10 9.01
CA ILE A 127 6.75 6.33 9.36
C ILE A 127 7.68 5.80 8.26
N THR A 128 7.45 4.58 7.74
CA THR A 128 8.34 4.00 6.73
C THR A 128 8.32 4.82 5.44
N VAL A 129 7.14 5.07 4.87
CA VAL A 129 6.99 5.77 3.58
C VAL A 129 7.21 7.27 3.73
N GLY A 130 6.74 7.86 4.83
CA GLY A 130 6.86 9.31 5.08
C GLY A 130 8.31 9.76 5.26
N PHE A 131 9.19 8.91 5.82
CA PHE A 131 10.63 9.16 5.88
C PHE A 131 11.38 8.72 4.60
N GLY A 132 10.67 8.34 3.54
CA GLY A 132 11.28 8.05 2.23
C GLY A 132 11.53 6.58 1.93
N GLY A 133 11.05 5.65 2.76
CA GLY A 133 11.08 4.22 2.43
C GLY A 133 10.34 3.96 1.10
N SER A 134 11.02 3.32 0.15
CA SER A 134 10.53 3.15 -1.22
C SER A 134 9.50 2.01 -1.32
N CYS A 135 8.35 2.13 -0.69
CA CYS A 135 7.27 1.15 -0.77
C CYS A 135 5.90 1.83 -0.93
N GLY A 136 4.87 1.04 -1.24
CA GLY A 136 3.51 1.54 -1.41
C GLY A 136 2.65 1.32 -0.16
N LEU A 137 1.60 2.12 -0.01
CA LEU A 137 0.68 2.08 1.13
C LEU A 137 -0.41 0.99 1.01
N GLU A 138 -0.44 0.26 -0.11
CA GLU A 138 -1.57 -0.61 -0.49
C GLU A 138 -1.73 -1.83 0.40
N ALA A 139 -0.61 -2.49 0.69
CA ALA A 139 -0.63 -3.63 1.58
C ALA A 139 -1.03 -3.25 3.02
N PRO A 140 -0.49 -2.17 3.61
CA PRO A 140 -0.94 -1.64 4.90
C PRO A 140 -2.44 -1.30 4.95
N VAL A 141 -2.98 -0.59 3.95
CA VAL A 141 -4.44 -0.30 3.93
C VAL A 141 -5.27 -1.56 3.74
N ALA A 142 -4.83 -2.49 2.89
CA ALA A 142 -5.53 -3.75 2.68
C ALA A 142 -5.53 -4.62 3.94
N LEU A 143 -4.39 -4.74 4.62
CA LEU A 143 -4.26 -5.55 5.84
C LEU A 143 -4.97 -4.90 7.03
N GLY A 144 -4.78 -3.60 7.24
CA GLY A 144 -5.49 -2.88 8.30
C GLY A 144 -7.00 -2.86 8.07
N GLY A 145 -7.44 -2.67 6.82
CA GLY A 145 -8.84 -2.73 6.40
C GLY A 145 -9.43 -4.13 6.60
N SER A 146 -8.72 -5.16 6.14
CA SER A 146 -9.06 -6.57 6.39
C SER A 146 -9.20 -6.87 7.88
N SER A 147 -8.31 -6.31 8.70
CA SER A 147 -8.39 -6.43 10.15
C SER A 147 -9.63 -5.74 10.71
N ILE A 148 -10.02 -4.55 10.23
CA ILE A 148 -11.28 -3.89 10.62
C ILE A 148 -12.47 -4.81 10.34
N GLY A 149 -12.58 -5.30 9.10
CA GLY A 149 -13.66 -6.18 8.67
C GLY A 149 -13.73 -7.50 9.46
N SER A 150 -12.60 -8.18 9.58
CA SER A 150 -12.47 -9.43 10.35
C SER A 150 -12.83 -9.25 11.83
N ASN A 151 -12.41 -8.14 12.45
CA ASN A 151 -12.71 -7.87 13.85
C ASN A 151 -14.17 -7.52 14.09
N ILE A 152 -14.77 -6.69 13.23
CA ILE A 152 -16.19 -6.36 13.29
C ILE A 152 -17.03 -7.64 13.14
N ALA A 153 -16.73 -8.48 12.15
CA ALA A 153 -17.45 -9.74 11.94
C ALA A 153 -17.39 -10.66 13.16
N ARG A 154 -16.20 -10.82 13.77
CA ARG A 154 -16.01 -11.66 14.95
C ARG A 154 -16.66 -11.09 16.19
N PHE A 155 -16.68 -9.77 16.33
CA PHE A 155 -17.36 -9.10 17.44
C PHE A 155 -18.86 -9.44 17.45
N PHE A 156 -19.48 -9.60 16.28
CA PHE A 156 -20.88 -10.03 16.13
C PHE A 156 -21.07 -11.56 16.06
N GLY A 157 -20.01 -12.36 16.26
CA GLY A 157 -20.10 -13.82 16.29
C GLY A 157 -20.44 -14.46 14.95
N LEU A 158 -20.08 -13.82 13.84
CA LEU A 158 -20.39 -14.32 12.50
C LEU A 158 -19.58 -15.57 12.13
N GLN A 159 -20.12 -16.34 11.18
CA GLN A 159 -19.51 -17.57 10.67
C GLN A 159 -18.33 -17.27 9.73
N TYR A 160 -17.51 -18.28 9.46
CA TYR A 160 -16.29 -18.15 8.64
C TYR A 160 -16.53 -17.48 7.28
N LYS A 161 -17.58 -17.87 6.54
CA LYS A 161 -17.89 -17.28 5.22
C LYS A 161 -18.16 -15.78 5.32
N GLU A 162 -18.87 -15.35 6.36
CA GLU A 162 -19.25 -13.96 6.61
C GLU A 162 -18.07 -13.13 7.13
N VAL A 163 -17.23 -13.72 8.00
CA VAL A 163 -15.98 -13.12 8.44
C VAL A 163 -15.04 -12.88 7.26
N THR A 164 -14.95 -13.86 6.34
CA THR A 164 -14.14 -13.74 5.12
C THR A 164 -14.70 -12.66 4.21
N MET A 165 -16.03 -12.58 4.06
CA MET A 165 -16.68 -11.53 3.27
C MET A 165 -16.42 -10.13 3.82
N LEU A 166 -16.58 -9.92 5.14
CA LEU A 166 -16.32 -8.62 5.75
C LEU A 166 -14.82 -8.28 5.79
N LEU A 167 -13.95 -9.27 5.94
CA LEU A 167 -12.52 -9.11 5.75
C LEU A 167 -12.22 -8.59 4.34
N ALA A 168 -12.80 -9.19 3.30
CA ALA A 168 -12.64 -8.74 1.92
C ALA A 168 -13.24 -7.34 1.70
N CYS A 169 -14.40 -7.02 2.29
CA CYS A 169 -14.96 -5.66 2.31
C CYS A 169 -13.99 -4.65 2.92
N GLY A 170 -13.32 -5.03 4.02
CA GLY A 170 -12.31 -4.22 4.66
C GLY A 170 -11.09 -3.96 3.78
N ALA A 171 -10.57 -4.97 3.09
CA ALA A 171 -9.51 -4.79 2.10
C ALA A 171 -9.94 -3.88 0.95
N ALA A 172 -11.13 -4.13 0.38
CA ALA A 172 -11.69 -3.31 -0.69
C ALA A 172 -11.84 -1.85 -0.24
N ALA A 173 -12.38 -1.61 0.95
CA ALA A 173 -12.48 -0.28 1.55
C ALA A 173 -11.12 0.38 1.74
N GLY A 174 -10.11 -0.34 2.24
CA GLY A 174 -8.75 0.19 2.41
C GLY A 174 -8.12 0.62 1.09
N ILE A 175 -8.18 -0.24 0.06
CA ILE A 175 -7.65 0.07 -1.28
C ILE A 175 -8.46 1.22 -1.90
N SER A 176 -9.78 1.16 -1.89
CA SER A 176 -10.61 2.22 -2.47
C SER A 176 -10.46 3.57 -1.77
N GLY A 177 -10.32 3.57 -0.45
CA GLY A 177 -10.02 4.76 0.33
C GLY A 177 -8.62 5.31 0.04
N ALA A 178 -7.63 4.46 -0.21
CA ALA A 178 -6.31 4.92 -0.62
C ALA A 178 -6.30 5.47 -2.05
N PHE A 179 -6.89 4.78 -3.02
CA PHE A 179 -6.78 5.14 -4.44
C PHE A 179 -7.89 6.04 -4.96
N ASN A 180 -8.89 6.33 -4.14
CA ASN A 180 -10.12 6.98 -4.57
C ASN A 180 -10.79 6.23 -5.75
N SER A 181 -10.64 4.90 -5.76
CA SER A 181 -11.08 4.02 -6.84
C SER A 181 -11.90 2.85 -6.29
N PRO A 182 -13.25 2.98 -6.28
CA PRO A 182 -14.13 1.96 -5.70
C PRO A 182 -14.12 0.64 -6.46
N LEU A 183 -14.03 0.71 -7.80
CA LEU A 183 -14.00 -0.47 -8.66
C LEU A 183 -12.69 -1.25 -8.52
N ALA A 184 -11.55 -0.56 -8.48
CA ALA A 184 -10.25 -1.22 -8.33
C ALA A 184 -10.15 -1.98 -7.00
N GLY A 185 -10.57 -1.37 -5.88
CA GLY A 185 -10.55 -2.04 -4.58
C GLY A 185 -11.51 -3.22 -4.49
N MET A 186 -12.68 -3.13 -5.12
CA MET A 186 -13.63 -4.24 -5.22
C MET A 186 -13.05 -5.42 -6.03
N ILE A 187 -12.54 -5.15 -7.23
CA ILE A 187 -11.97 -6.19 -8.11
C ILE A 187 -10.77 -6.84 -7.44
N PHE A 188 -9.87 -6.04 -6.83
CA PHE A 188 -8.76 -6.54 -6.03
C PHE A 188 -9.21 -7.54 -4.97
N ALA A 189 -10.27 -7.23 -4.21
CA ALA A 189 -10.76 -8.13 -3.18
C ALA A 189 -11.37 -9.42 -3.75
N ILE A 190 -12.07 -9.33 -4.89
CA ILE A 190 -12.65 -10.50 -5.58
C ILE A 190 -11.55 -11.42 -6.10
N GLU A 191 -10.55 -10.88 -6.79
CA GLU A 191 -9.57 -11.66 -7.51
C GLU A 191 -8.47 -12.23 -6.60
N ILE A 192 -8.08 -11.49 -5.55
CA ILE A 192 -6.91 -11.85 -4.73
C ILE A 192 -7.30 -12.49 -3.40
N LEU A 193 -8.44 -12.11 -2.80
CA LEU A 193 -8.79 -12.51 -1.43
C LEU A 193 -9.90 -13.55 -1.36
N LEU A 194 -10.89 -13.46 -2.25
CA LEU A 194 -12.04 -14.33 -2.19
C LEU A 194 -11.76 -15.66 -2.93
N PRO A 195 -12.01 -16.81 -2.29
CA PRO A 195 -11.85 -18.11 -2.95
C PRO A 195 -12.86 -18.31 -4.09
N GLU A 196 -14.07 -17.75 -3.95
CA GLU A 196 -15.18 -17.91 -4.87
C GLU A 196 -15.92 -16.58 -5.02
N PHE A 197 -16.28 -16.25 -6.26
CA PHE A 197 -17.13 -15.10 -6.57
C PHE A 197 -18.61 -15.51 -6.58
N SER A 198 -19.46 -14.70 -5.94
CA SER A 198 -20.92 -14.86 -6.03
C SER A 198 -21.64 -13.51 -5.91
N ILE A 199 -22.82 -13.40 -6.51
CA ILE A 199 -23.65 -12.19 -6.49
C ILE A 199 -23.92 -11.66 -5.06
N PRO A 200 -24.19 -12.51 -4.04
CA PRO A 200 -24.38 -12.03 -2.68
C PRO A 200 -23.15 -11.37 -2.05
N VAL A 201 -21.94 -11.64 -2.55
CA VAL A 201 -20.68 -11.02 -2.09
C VAL A 201 -20.41 -9.70 -2.79
N PHE A 202 -20.90 -9.54 -4.02
CA PHE A 202 -20.69 -8.34 -4.84
C PHE A 202 -21.29 -7.08 -4.20
N ILE A 203 -22.55 -7.14 -3.74
CA ILE A 203 -23.26 -5.96 -3.20
C ILE A 203 -22.55 -5.40 -1.94
N PRO A 204 -22.23 -6.20 -0.91
CA PRO A 204 -21.49 -5.71 0.26
C PRO A 204 -20.12 -5.11 -0.10
N LEU A 205 -19.37 -5.74 -1.00
CA LEU A 205 -18.06 -5.23 -1.45
C LEU A 205 -18.19 -3.86 -2.10
N LEU A 206 -19.14 -3.73 -3.04
CA LEU A 206 -19.39 -2.48 -3.77
C LEU A 206 -19.79 -1.35 -2.81
N ILE A 207 -20.68 -1.62 -1.86
CA ILE A 207 -21.09 -0.64 -0.85
C ILE A 207 -19.89 -0.20 -0.01
N SER A 208 -19.09 -1.16 0.46
CA SER A 208 -17.92 -0.89 1.30
C SER A 208 -16.88 -0.06 0.56
N SER A 209 -16.56 -0.42 -0.70
CA SER A 209 -15.57 0.27 -1.52
C SER A 209 -16.02 1.66 -1.97
N ALA A 210 -17.30 1.82 -2.34
CA ALA A 210 -17.89 3.11 -2.70
C ALA A 210 -17.87 4.08 -1.52
N LEU A 211 -18.32 3.64 -0.35
CA LEU A 211 -18.31 4.48 0.85
C LEU A 211 -16.90 4.88 1.27
N ALA A 212 -15.94 3.96 1.22
CA ALA A 212 -14.57 4.28 1.54
C ALA A 212 -14.00 5.35 0.60
N SER A 213 -14.36 5.30 -0.69
CA SER A 213 -13.97 6.32 -1.67
C SER A 213 -14.63 7.67 -1.37
N VAL A 214 -15.92 7.69 -1.02
CA VAL A 214 -16.64 8.92 -0.63
C VAL A 214 -16.01 9.54 0.61
N VAL A 215 -15.78 8.74 1.66
CA VAL A 215 -15.13 9.19 2.89
C VAL A 215 -13.73 9.73 2.60
N SER A 216 -12.96 9.04 1.74
CA SER A 216 -11.64 9.49 1.33
C SER A 216 -11.70 10.83 0.60
N ARG A 217 -12.62 11.04 -0.35
CA ARG A 217 -12.78 12.34 -1.02
C ARG A 217 -13.09 13.48 -0.07
N VAL A 218 -13.93 13.23 0.94
CA VAL A 218 -14.27 14.26 1.95
C VAL A 218 -13.07 14.60 2.83
N LEU A 219 -12.24 13.61 3.16
CA LEU A 219 -11.11 13.79 4.07
C LEU A 219 -9.77 14.08 3.37
N TYR A 220 -9.62 13.74 2.09
CA TYR A 220 -8.38 13.75 1.33
C TYR A 220 -8.69 13.80 -0.17
N ASN A 221 -8.89 15.02 -0.69
CA ASN A 221 -9.43 15.23 -2.03
C ASN A 221 -8.34 15.38 -3.11
N GLU A 222 -7.59 14.32 -3.38
CA GLU A 222 -6.59 14.33 -4.47
C GLU A 222 -6.67 13.06 -5.31
N PRO A 223 -7.16 13.13 -6.56
CA PRO A 223 -7.05 12.01 -7.50
C PRO A 223 -5.57 11.75 -7.81
N LEU A 224 -5.15 10.49 -7.74
CA LEU A 224 -3.74 10.12 -7.92
C LEU A 224 -3.25 10.29 -9.35
N PHE A 225 -4.13 10.23 -10.35
CA PHE A 225 -3.76 10.37 -11.77
C PHE A 225 -4.86 11.14 -12.50
N SER A 226 -4.46 12.10 -13.33
CA SER A 226 -5.34 12.73 -14.33
C SER A 226 -5.45 11.82 -15.55
N THR A 227 -6.65 11.73 -16.14
CA THR A 227 -6.86 10.96 -17.36
C THR A 227 -6.54 11.81 -18.59
N PHE A 228 -5.81 11.21 -19.53
CA PHE A 228 -5.59 11.77 -20.88
C PHE A 228 -6.56 11.09 -21.84
N ASN A 229 -7.38 11.89 -22.51
CA ASN A 229 -8.25 11.39 -23.56
C ASN A 229 -7.51 11.59 -24.89
N SER A 230 -6.83 10.54 -25.36
CA SER A 230 -6.47 10.41 -26.77
C SER A 230 -7.42 9.42 -27.43
N ASP A 231 -7.77 9.69 -28.69
CA ASP A 231 -8.57 8.74 -29.46
C ASP A 231 -7.80 7.43 -29.64
N TRP A 232 -8.51 6.31 -29.51
CA TRP A 232 -7.92 4.99 -29.69
C TRP A 232 -7.52 4.79 -31.16
N GLN A 233 -6.26 4.40 -31.38
CA GLN A 233 -5.72 4.13 -32.72
C GLN A 233 -5.38 2.65 -32.87
N VAL A 234 -5.94 2.00 -33.90
CA VAL A 234 -5.69 0.59 -34.20
C VAL A 234 -4.20 0.34 -34.50
N SER A 235 -3.51 1.31 -35.11
CA SER A 235 -2.07 1.25 -35.39
C SER A 235 -1.20 1.11 -34.13
N ALA A 236 -1.70 1.53 -32.96
CA ALA A 236 -1.00 1.40 -31.68
C ALA A 236 -0.98 -0.05 -31.15
N LEU A 237 -1.78 -0.97 -31.73
CA LEU A 237 -1.94 -2.33 -31.22
C LEU A 237 -0.63 -3.13 -31.21
N LEU A 238 0.22 -2.98 -32.23
CA LEU A 238 1.54 -3.62 -32.26
C LEU A 238 2.43 -3.14 -31.10
N PHE A 239 2.38 -1.84 -30.79
CA PHE A 239 3.14 -1.25 -29.69
C PHE A 239 2.65 -1.75 -28.33
N TYR A 240 1.34 -1.94 -28.14
CA TYR A 240 0.80 -2.55 -26.92
C TYR A 240 1.25 -4.01 -26.75
N LEU A 241 1.32 -4.78 -27.83
CA LEU A 241 1.84 -6.17 -27.78
C LEU A 241 3.33 -6.20 -27.42
N LEU A 242 4.14 -5.33 -28.02
CA LEU A 242 5.57 -5.22 -27.68
C LEU A 242 5.76 -4.80 -26.22
N LEU A 243 4.99 -3.81 -25.75
CA LEU A 243 5.02 -3.38 -24.36
C LEU A 243 4.61 -4.52 -23.41
N ALA A 244 3.59 -5.32 -23.76
CA ALA A 244 3.18 -6.48 -22.96
C ALA A 244 4.30 -7.51 -22.82
N VAL A 245 5.06 -7.79 -23.89
CA VAL A 245 6.24 -8.66 -23.83
C VAL A 245 7.31 -8.08 -22.91
N LEU A 246 7.60 -6.78 -23.02
CA LEU A 246 8.57 -6.11 -22.14
C LEU A 246 8.16 -6.15 -20.67
N ILE A 247 6.89 -5.90 -20.36
CA ILE A 247 6.33 -6.03 -19.00
C ILE A 247 6.46 -7.47 -18.49
N GLY A 248 6.20 -8.47 -19.34
CA GLY A 248 6.34 -9.88 -19.01
C GLY A 248 7.79 -10.24 -18.65
N LEU A 249 8.76 -9.83 -19.47
CA LEU A 249 10.19 -10.02 -19.20
C LEU A 249 10.63 -9.30 -17.91
N TYR A 250 10.19 -8.07 -17.71
CA TYR A 250 10.48 -7.31 -16.51
C TYR A 250 9.90 -7.95 -15.24
N THR A 251 8.70 -8.54 -15.33
CA THR A 251 8.08 -9.26 -14.21
C THR A 251 8.89 -10.49 -13.80
N ILE A 252 9.44 -11.23 -14.78
CA ILE A 252 10.35 -12.35 -14.50
C ILE A 252 11.61 -11.86 -13.78
N TYR A 253 12.20 -10.75 -14.24
CA TYR A 253 13.33 -10.10 -13.58
C TYR A 253 12.99 -9.74 -12.12
N PHE A 254 11.88 -9.02 -11.90
CA PHE A 254 11.48 -8.58 -10.57
C PHE A 254 11.24 -9.76 -9.61
N ALA A 255 10.59 -10.82 -10.08
CA ALA A 255 10.37 -12.03 -9.30
C ALA A 255 11.68 -12.73 -8.89
N ARG A 256 12.66 -12.83 -9.80
CA ARG A 256 13.98 -13.43 -9.52
C ARG A 256 14.78 -12.60 -8.54
N VAL A 257 14.80 -11.27 -8.72
CA VAL A 257 15.51 -10.34 -7.83
C VAL A 257 14.87 -10.32 -6.45
N SER A 258 13.53 -10.26 -6.36
CA SER A 258 12.79 -10.33 -5.09
C SER A 258 13.14 -11.57 -4.28
N ARG A 259 13.14 -12.75 -4.93
CA ARG A 259 13.53 -14.01 -4.30
C ARG A 259 15.00 -13.99 -3.84
N SER A 260 15.89 -13.42 -4.64
CA SER A 260 17.33 -13.38 -4.34
C SER A 260 17.65 -12.44 -3.18
N VAL A 261 17.09 -11.22 -3.20
CA VAL A 261 17.20 -10.24 -2.11
C VAL A 261 16.60 -10.80 -0.82
N GLY A 262 15.42 -11.43 -0.89
CA GLY A 262 14.80 -12.09 0.27
C GLY A 262 15.68 -13.19 0.87
N LYS A 263 16.28 -14.05 0.04
CA LYS A 263 17.27 -15.05 0.50
C LYS A 263 18.49 -14.40 1.14
N TRP A 264 19.00 -13.31 0.57
CA TRP A 264 20.16 -12.61 1.14
C TRP A 264 19.83 -12.00 2.52
N PHE A 265 18.72 -11.28 2.64
CA PHE A 265 18.25 -10.73 3.93
C PHE A 265 17.87 -11.81 4.95
N SER A 266 17.48 -13.01 4.53
CA SER A 266 17.23 -14.12 5.46
C SER A 266 18.49 -14.61 6.18
N LYS A 267 19.68 -14.39 5.60
CA LYS A 267 20.97 -14.72 6.24
C LYS A 267 21.31 -13.76 7.38
N ILE A 268 20.76 -12.55 7.36
CA ILE A 268 20.96 -11.53 8.39
C ILE A 268 19.98 -11.82 9.55
N LYS A 269 20.47 -12.36 10.66
CA LYS A 269 19.61 -12.73 11.80
C LYS A 269 19.17 -11.53 12.64
N ASN A 270 20.05 -10.54 12.87
CA ASN A 270 19.74 -9.37 13.69
C ASN A 270 18.91 -8.35 12.88
N PRO A 271 17.67 -8.05 13.29
CA PRO A 271 16.82 -7.07 12.59
C PRO A 271 17.40 -5.65 12.57
N TYR A 272 18.19 -5.23 13.56
CA TYR A 272 18.86 -3.91 13.48
C TYR A 272 19.94 -3.88 12.39
N ASN A 273 20.62 -4.98 12.12
CA ASN A 273 21.57 -5.05 11.02
C ASN A 273 20.84 -4.97 9.66
N LYS A 274 19.62 -5.53 9.57
CA LYS A 274 18.77 -5.36 8.38
C LYS A 274 18.39 -3.90 8.16
N VAL A 275 18.06 -3.19 9.24
CA VAL A 275 17.77 -1.75 9.22
C VAL A 275 18.97 -0.97 8.70
N TRP A 276 20.17 -1.20 9.24
CA TRP A 276 21.39 -0.52 8.79
C TRP A 276 21.69 -0.74 7.32
N VAL A 277 21.71 -2.01 6.90
CA VAL A 277 21.95 -2.39 5.49
C VAL A 277 20.91 -1.75 4.57
N SER A 278 19.63 -1.85 4.92
CA SER A 278 18.57 -1.27 4.11
C SER A 278 18.64 0.25 4.08
N GLY A 279 18.81 0.90 5.23
CA GLY A 279 18.81 2.35 5.33
C GLY A 279 19.98 2.99 4.60
N ILE A 280 21.19 2.43 4.70
CA ILE A 280 22.36 2.93 3.99
C ILE A 280 22.20 2.75 2.48
N VAL A 281 21.81 1.56 2.02
CA VAL A 281 21.62 1.29 0.58
C VAL A 281 20.51 2.18 0.01
N LEU A 282 19.38 2.30 0.71
CA LEU A 282 18.28 3.17 0.27
C LEU A 282 18.67 4.64 0.27
N GLY A 283 19.38 5.11 1.31
CA GLY A 283 19.87 6.49 1.37
C GLY A 283 20.76 6.82 0.19
N LEU A 284 21.72 5.94 -0.14
CA LEU A 284 22.58 6.10 -1.32
C LEU A 284 21.79 6.05 -2.63
N MET A 285 20.84 5.12 -2.75
CA MET A 285 20.01 5.00 -3.96
C MET A 285 19.12 6.23 -4.15
N ILE A 286 18.51 6.76 -3.09
CA ILE A 286 17.66 7.97 -3.15
C ILE A 286 18.50 9.21 -3.42
N PHE A 287 19.72 9.26 -2.88
CA PHE A 287 20.67 10.33 -3.17
C PHE A 287 20.99 10.41 -4.68
N VAL A 288 21.22 9.27 -5.33
CA VAL A 288 21.46 9.21 -6.78
C VAL A 288 20.15 9.35 -7.58
N PHE A 289 19.08 8.73 -7.11
CA PHE A 289 17.77 8.66 -7.75
C PHE A 289 16.64 9.16 -6.81
N PRO A 290 16.43 10.48 -6.69
CA PRO A 290 15.42 11.04 -5.78
C PRO A 290 13.99 10.56 -6.04
N ALA A 291 13.67 10.16 -7.28
CA ALA A 291 12.37 9.57 -7.65
C ALA A 291 12.06 8.24 -6.90
N LEU A 292 13.05 7.63 -6.25
CA LEU A 292 12.86 6.44 -5.43
C LEU A 292 12.22 6.76 -4.08
N TYR A 293 12.24 8.02 -3.63
CA TYR A 293 11.69 8.43 -2.34
C TYR A 293 10.18 8.12 -2.23
N GLY A 294 9.80 7.40 -1.18
CA GLY A 294 8.40 7.08 -0.90
C GLY A 294 7.72 6.24 -1.99
N GLU A 295 6.45 6.52 -2.26
CA GLU A 295 5.66 5.73 -3.23
C GLU A 295 6.17 5.91 -4.66
N GLY A 296 6.57 7.13 -5.05
CA GLY A 296 7.03 7.49 -6.40
C GLY A 296 5.93 7.99 -7.35
N TYR A 297 4.70 8.20 -6.88
CA TYR A 297 3.57 8.63 -7.72
C TYR A 297 3.74 10.04 -8.31
N ILE A 298 4.40 10.95 -7.59
CA ILE A 298 4.65 12.32 -8.05
C ILE A 298 5.41 12.31 -9.38
N THR A 299 6.42 11.44 -9.52
CA THR A 299 7.20 11.31 -10.75
C THR A 299 6.34 10.85 -11.92
N ILE A 300 5.46 9.87 -11.70
CA ILE A 300 4.55 9.39 -12.76
C ILE A 300 3.53 10.47 -13.14
N GLN A 301 2.97 11.19 -12.18
CA GLN A 301 2.05 12.31 -12.44
C GLN A 301 2.74 13.39 -13.30
N GLN A 302 3.98 13.76 -12.97
CA GLN A 302 4.73 14.76 -13.73
C GLN A 302 5.02 14.29 -15.16
N ILE A 303 5.44 13.04 -15.35
CA ILE A 303 5.67 12.46 -16.67
C ILE A 303 4.37 12.45 -17.49
N LEU A 304 3.26 12.00 -16.89
CA LEU A 304 1.96 11.99 -17.57
C LEU A 304 1.52 13.41 -17.97
N ASN A 305 1.79 14.41 -17.14
CA ASN A 305 1.52 15.83 -17.44
C ASN A 305 2.51 16.46 -18.46
N GLY A 306 3.32 15.66 -19.16
CA GLY A 306 4.27 16.12 -20.18
C GLY A 306 5.57 16.71 -19.62
N GLN A 307 5.78 16.67 -18.30
CA GLN A 307 6.99 17.19 -17.65
C GLN A 307 8.08 16.11 -17.60
N PHE A 308 8.55 15.66 -18.76
CA PHE A 308 9.49 14.53 -18.88
C PHE A 308 10.82 14.77 -18.14
N ASN A 309 11.30 16.02 -18.14
CA ASN A 309 12.59 16.39 -17.52
C ASN A 309 12.53 16.38 -15.98
N SER A 310 11.32 16.25 -15.40
CA SER A 310 11.11 16.25 -13.94
C SER A 310 11.82 15.11 -13.21
N ILE A 311 11.98 13.95 -13.88
CA ILE A 311 12.65 12.77 -13.30
C ILE A 311 14.13 13.04 -12.98
N VAL A 312 14.78 13.88 -13.79
CA VAL A 312 16.21 14.25 -13.66
C VAL A 312 16.40 15.55 -12.87
N LYS A 313 15.39 16.44 -12.86
CA LYS A 313 15.48 17.82 -12.34
C LYS A 313 16.09 17.94 -10.95
N ASN A 314 15.79 16.99 -10.05
CA ASN A 314 16.23 17.04 -8.65
C ASN A 314 17.42 16.12 -8.36
N SER A 315 18.10 15.60 -9.39
CA SER A 315 19.22 14.66 -9.27
C SER A 315 20.57 15.34 -9.48
N LEU A 316 21.65 14.59 -9.25
CA LEU A 316 23.03 15.00 -9.59
C LEU A 316 23.23 15.30 -11.09
N PHE A 317 22.32 14.84 -11.93
CA PHE A 317 22.36 15.02 -13.39
C PHE A 317 21.44 16.16 -13.85
N SER A 318 21.01 17.05 -12.94
CA SER A 318 20.07 18.16 -13.23
C SER A 318 20.50 19.04 -14.40
N ASP A 319 21.81 19.23 -14.58
CA ASP A 319 22.38 20.06 -15.64
C ASP A 319 22.18 19.46 -17.04
N TYR A 320 21.93 18.14 -17.11
CA TYR A 320 21.71 17.39 -18.34
C TYR A 320 20.22 17.04 -18.57
N LYS A 321 19.30 17.66 -17.83
CA LYS A 321 17.86 17.37 -17.88
C LYS A 321 17.23 17.55 -19.28
N ASP A 322 17.84 18.36 -20.14
CA ASP A 322 17.33 18.67 -21.49
C ASP A 322 17.91 17.73 -22.57
N MET A 323 18.85 16.85 -22.20
CA MET A 323 19.40 15.83 -23.10
C MET A 323 18.54 14.57 -23.07
N GLY A 324 17.83 14.28 -24.15
CA GLY A 324 16.87 13.17 -24.16
C GLY A 324 17.45 11.78 -23.89
N LEU A 325 18.68 11.51 -24.36
CA LEU A 325 19.38 10.26 -24.03
C LEU A 325 19.66 10.12 -22.53
N VAL A 326 19.91 11.22 -21.82
CA VAL A 326 20.13 11.22 -20.37
C VAL A 326 18.81 10.96 -19.65
N VAL A 327 17.72 11.62 -20.07
CA VAL A 327 16.38 11.37 -19.51
C VAL A 327 15.97 9.91 -19.68
N LEU A 328 16.16 9.34 -20.87
CA LEU A 328 15.85 7.93 -21.15
C LEU A 328 16.73 6.98 -20.31
N GLY A 329 18.05 7.17 -20.32
CA GLY A 329 18.99 6.34 -19.55
C GLY A 329 18.72 6.42 -18.05
N TYR A 330 18.47 7.61 -17.52
CA TYR A 330 18.15 7.84 -16.12
C TYR A 330 16.80 7.20 -15.74
N THR A 331 15.81 7.23 -16.62
CA THR A 331 14.52 6.54 -16.43
C THR A 331 14.70 5.04 -16.31
N ILE A 332 15.47 4.43 -17.22
CA ILE A 332 15.76 2.99 -17.20
C ILE A 332 16.51 2.60 -15.92
N LEU A 333 17.50 3.39 -15.51
CA LEU A 333 18.21 3.15 -14.25
C LEU A 333 17.28 3.30 -13.03
N THR A 334 16.41 4.31 -13.02
CA THR A 334 15.43 4.54 -11.96
C THR A 334 14.41 3.40 -11.88
N LEU A 335 13.97 2.84 -13.00
CA LEU A 335 13.10 1.67 -13.07
C LEU A 335 13.69 0.47 -12.30
N PHE A 336 14.93 0.10 -12.63
CA PHE A 336 15.63 -0.99 -11.94
C PHE A 336 15.97 -0.63 -10.49
N GLY A 337 16.30 0.63 -10.22
CA GLY A 337 16.49 1.18 -8.89
C GLY A 337 15.24 1.03 -8.03
N LYS A 338 14.04 1.28 -8.56
CA LYS A 338 12.77 1.18 -7.83
C LYS A 338 12.47 -0.26 -7.40
N SER A 339 12.81 -1.24 -8.24
CA SER A 339 12.76 -2.66 -7.86
C SER A 339 13.57 -2.93 -6.60
N LEU A 340 14.85 -2.55 -6.61
CA LEU A 340 15.76 -2.82 -5.50
C LEU A 340 15.39 -2.01 -4.26
N ALA A 341 15.06 -0.73 -4.41
CA ALA A 341 14.66 0.12 -3.30
C ALA A 341 13.42 -0.42 -2.58
N ALA A 342 12.42 -0.90 -3.30
CA ALA A 342 11.26 -1.54 -2.67
C ALA A 342 11.61 -2.81 -1.91
N LEU A 343 12.45 -3.66 -2.49
CA LEU A 343 12.86 -4.91 -1.86
C LEU A 343 13.73 -4.69 -0.63
N PHE A 344 14.67 -3.73 -0.66
CA PHE A 344 15.49 -3.38 0.50
C PHE A 344 14.61 -2.82 1.61
N THR A 345 13.72 -1.86 1.30
CA THR A 345 12.78 -1.28 2.29
C THR A 345 12.00 -2.36 3.03
N LEU A 346 11.37 -3.28 2.29
CA LEU A 346 10.53 -4.33 2.86
C LEU A 346 11.33 -5.38 3.63
N ASN A 347 12.46 -5.84 3.08
CA ASN A 347 13.28 -6.85 3.75
C ASN A 347 14.10 -6.28 4.92
N GLY A 348 14.32 -4.96 4.93
CA GLY A 348 14.95 -4.18 5.99
C GLY A 348 14.10 -4.03 7.25
N GLY A 349 12.78 -4.28 7.15
CA GLY A 349 11.81 -4.14 8.24
C GLY A 349 10.90 -2.91 8.13
N GLY A 350 10.96 -2.18 7.01
CA GLY A 350 10.02 -1.12 6.69
C GLY A 350 8.65 -1.72 6.32
N ASN A 351 7.57 -1.08 6.77
CA ASN A 351 6.22 -1.54 6.47
C ASN A 351 5.67 -0.91 5.19
N GLY A 352 5.16 -1.74 4.28
CA GLY A 352 4.58 -1.31 3.01
C GLY A 352 4.26 -2.48 2.08
N GLY A 353 3.96 -2.17 0.83
CA GLY A 353 3.70 -3.12 -0.25
C GLY A 353 4.58 -2.90 -1.48
N VAL A 354 4.62 -3.91 -2.34
CA VAL A 354 5.25 -3.82 -3.68
C VAL A 354 4.28 -3.32 -4.76
N PHE A 355 2.99 -3.17 -4.44
CA PHE A 355 1.97 -2.79 -5.41
C PHE A 355 2.22 -1.39 -5.98
N GLY A 356 2.39 -0.38 -5.12
CA GLY A 356 2.70 0.98 -5.56
C GLY A 356 4.00 1.10 -6.36
N PRO A 357 5.12 0.55 -5.88
CA PRO A 357 6.34 0.45 -6.69
C PRO A 357 6.12 -0.24 -8.04
N SER A 358 5.25 -1.25 -8.14
CA SER A 358 4.94 -1.92 -9.41
C SER A 358 4.21 -1.02 -10.39
N LEU A 359 3.30 -0.16 -9.92
CA LEU A 359 2.67 0.87 -10.76
C LEU A 359 3.70 1.88 -11.28
N VAL A 360 4.61 2.35 -10.40
CA VAL A 360 5.68 3.28 -10.80
C VAL A 360 6.62 2.62 -11.79
N MET A 361 7.04 1.38 -11.56
CA MET A 361 7.87 0.63 -12.49
C MET A 361 7.18 0.44 -13.85
N GLY A 362 5.88 0.09 -13.87
CA GLY A 362 5.11 0.00 -15.11
C GLY A 362 5.02 1.33 -15.85
N GLY A 363 4.78 2.43 -15.13
CA GLY A 363 4.74 3.78 -15.71
C GLY A 363 6.09 4.23 -16.29
N LEU A 364 7.19 3.97 -15.59
CA LEU A 364 8.55 4.28 -16.08
C LEU A 364 8.94 3.43 -17.29
N LEU A 365 8.58 2.13 -17.29
CA LEU A 365 8.81 1.25 -18.44
C LEU A 365 8.00 1.70 -19.66
N GLY A 366 6.73 2.06 -19.46
CA GLY A 366 5.88 2.62 -20.52
C GLY A 366 6.44 3.92 -21.08
N PHE A 367 6.86 4.84 -20.20
CA PHE A 367 7.49 6.09 -20.60
C PHE A 367 8.79 5.86 -21.38
N ALA A 368 9.69 5.00 -20.90
CA ALA A 368 10.94 4.68 -21.59
C ALA A 368 10.72 4.00 -22.95
N PHE A 369 9.63 3.25 -23.11
CA PHE A 369 9.27 2.63 -24.39
C PHE A 369 8.68 3.64 -25.38
N SER A 370 7.99 4.69 -24.89
CA SER A 370 7.33 5.71 -25.73
C SER A 370 8.16 6.96 -26.02
N TYR A 371 9.22 7.22 -25.24
CA TYR A 371 10.10 8.38 -25.38
C TYR A 371 10.88 8.32 -26.69
#